data_AF-A0AAQ3RI62-F1
#
_entry.id   AF-A0AAQ3RI62-F1
#
_cell.length_a   1.000
_cell.length_b   1.000
_cell.length_c   1.000
_cell.angle_alpha   90.00
_cell.angle_beta   90.00
_cell.angle_gamma   90.00
#
_symmetry.space_group_name_H-M   'P 1'
#
loop_
_entity.id
_entity.type
_entity.pdbx_description
1 polymer ?
#
loop_
_entity_poly.entity_id
_entity_poly.type
_entity_poly.pdbx_seq_one_letter_code
_entity_poly.pdbx_strand_id
1 'polypeptide(L)'
;MGKGGVAIVLLLCLIVAATAQQCGRQAGGSTCSGNLCCSQYGWCGSTAEYCSPSENCQSNCWGGGGGGGGGEGGANNVRATYHYYQPELHGWDLNAVSAYCSTWDAGKSYAWRSKYGWTAFCGPVGPTGRDSCGKCLRVTNTGTGAQTTVRIVDQCSNGGLDLDVGVFNRLDTDGQGYQRGHLIVNYEFVDCGDNLNLVLDSPE
;
A
#
# COMPACT_ATOMS: atom_id res chain seq x y z
N MET A 1 -0.61 28.32 -64.91
CA MET A 1 -0.17 26.97 -64.51
C MET A 1 1.03 27.16 -63.58
N GLY A 2 1.11 26.77 -62.31
CA GLY A 2 0.20 26.05 -61.43
C GLY A 2 0.50 26.39 -59.96
N LYS A 3 -0.50 26.17 -59.10
CA LYS A 3 -0.41 26.25 -57.64
C LYS A 3 0.23 24.94 -57.15
N GLY A 4 1.29 25.01 -56.35
CA GLY A 4 1.89 23.86 -55.67
C GLY A 4 1.90 24.11 -54.16
N GLY A 5 0.74 23.89 -53.54
CA GLY A 5 0.58 23.98 -52.10
C GLY A 5 0.86 22.65 -51.40
N VAL A 6 1.40 22.78 -50.19
CA VAL A 6 1.15 21.95 -49.00
C VAL A 6 1.62 20.49 -49.04
N ALA A 7 2.67 20.22 -48.27
CA ALA A 7 2.79 18.97 -47.52
C ALA A 7 3.52 19.25 -46.19
N ILE A 8 2.95 20.12 -45.35
CA ILE A 8 3.28 20.11 -43.91
C ILE A 8 2.56 18.88 -43.36
N VAL A 9 3.32 17.81 -43.15
CA VAL A 9 2.88 16.61 -42.43
C VAL A 9 2.61 17.03 -40.98
N LEU A 10 1.37 17.44 -40.71
CA LEU A 10 0.85 17.66 -39.36
C LEU A 10 0.75 16.29 -38.68
N LEU A 11 1.80 15.97 -37.92
CA LEU A 11 1.83 14.88 -36.96
C LEU A 11 0.78 15.17 -35.87
N LEU A 12 -0.45 14.69 -36.09
CA LEU A 12 -1.51 14.66 -35.09
C LEU A 12 -1.13 13.65 -34.00
N CYS A 13 -0.31 14.08 -33.04
CA CYS A 13 -0.25 13.41 -31.74
C CYS A 13 -1.63 13.54 -31.09
N LEU A 14 -2.39 12.44 -31.03
CA LEU A 14 -3.60 12.33 -30.23
C LEU A 14 -3.19 12.41 -28.74
N ILE A 15 -3.06 13.63 -28.23
CA ILE A 15 -2.82 13.85 -26.81
C ILE A 15 -4.14 13.54 -26.11
N VAL A 16 -4.25 12.32 -25.56
CA VAL A 16 -5.30 12.01 -24.59
C VAL A 16 -5.01 12.87 -23.37
N ALA A 17 -5.72 13.99 -23.25
CA ALA A 17 -5.64 14.83 -22.07
C ALA A 17 -6.29 14.08 -20.90
N ALA A 18 -5.46 13.42 -20.09
CA ALA A 18 -5.90 12.93 -18.79
C ALA A 18 -6.26 14.17 -17.95
N THR A 19 -7.55 14.38 -17.69
CA THR A 19 -8.01 15.48 -16.85
C THR A 19 -7.69 15.12 -15.40
N ALA A 20 -6.55 15.58 -14.89
CA ALA A 20 -6.28 15.52 -13.47
C ALA A 20 -7.24 16.48 -12.74
N GLN A 21 -7.86 16.04 -11.64
CA GLN A 21 -8.71 16.88 -10.81
C GLN A 21 -7.81 17.83 -9.99
N GLN A 22 -8.11 19.13 -10.00
CA GLN A 22 -7.42 20.12 -9.18
C GLN A 22 -7.98 20.16 -7.76
N CYS A 23 -7.12 20.47 -6.79
CA CYS A 23 -7.45 20.51 -5.37
C CYS A 23 -6.57 21.51 -4.60
N GLY A 24 -6.85 21.67 -3.31
CA GLY A 24 -6.01 22.42 -2.38
C GLY A 24 -6.08 23.92 -2.60
N ARG A 25 -5.07 24.64 -2.12
CA ARG A 25 -5.01 26.12 -2.22
C ARG A 25 -5.07 26.63 -3.66
N GLN A 26 -4.65 25.82 -4.62
CA GLN A 26 -4.70 26.12 -6.06
C GLN A 26 -6.12 26.10 -6.63
N ALA A 27 -7.04 25.38 -5.98
CA ALA A 27 -8.43 25.21 -6.42
C ALA A 27 -9.42 25.72 -5.36
N GLY A 28 -9.08 26.82 -4.67
CA GLY A 28 -9.98 27.44 -3.68
C GLY A 28 -10.25 26.57 -2.45
N GLY A 29 -9.35 25.65 -2.10
CA GLY A 29 -9.52 24.71 -0.99
C GLY A 29 -10.31 23.45 -1.35
N SER A 30 -10.62 23.21 -2.62
CA SER A 30 -11.35 22.03 -3.06
C SER A 30 -10.62 20.73 -2.68
N THR A 31 -11.35 19.73 -2.19
CA THR A 31 -10.82 18.40 -1.90
C THR A 31 -10.95 17.49 -3.12
N CYS A 32 -10.16 16.41 -3.12
CA CYS A 32 -10.26 15.40 -4.16
C CYS A 32 -11.44 14.46 -3.96
N SER A 33 -12.05 14.03 -5.06
CA SER A 33 -13.08 12.99 -5.05
C SER A 33 -12.45 11.62 -4.75
N GLY A 34 -13.24 10.68 -4.21
CA GLY A 34 -12.79 9.30 -4.02
C GLY A 34 -11.69 9.13 -2.97
N ASN A 35 -11.61 10.04 -1.98
CA ASN A 35 -10.57 10.04 -0.94
C ASN A 35 -9.13 10.08 -1.47
N LEU A 36 -8.92 10.57 -2.70
CA LEU A 36 -7.58 10.83 -3.22
C LEU A 36 -6.92 11.95 -2.42
N CYS A 37 -5.59 11.92 -2.39
CA CYS A 37 -4.79 12.92 -1.71
C CYS A 37 -4.57 14.13 -2.61
N CYS A 38 -4.50 15.30 -1.99
CA CYS A 38 -4.14 16.51 -2.68
C CYS A 38 -2.65 16.78 -2.54
N SER A 39 -1.90 16.67 -3.64
CA SER A 39 -0.47 16.96 -3.64
C SER A 39 -0.19 18.43 -3.30
N GLN A 40 1.05 18.76 -2.95
CA GLN A 40 1.47 20.15 -2.76
C GLN A 40 1.25 21.06 -3.97
N TYR A 41 1.12 20.47 -5.17
CA TYR A 41 0.91 21.17 -6.43
C TYR A 41 -0.56 21.36 -6.79
N GLY A 42 -1.48 20.84 -5.98
CA GLY A 42 -2.92 21.03 -6.18
C GLY A 42 -3.53 20.06 -7.18
N TRP A 43 -3.00 18.84 -7.24
CA TRP A 43 -3.53 17.75 -8.06
C TRP A 43 -3.91 16.55 -7.20
N CYS A 44 -4.95 15.85 -7.62
CA CYS A 44 -5.45 14.65 -6.96
C CYS A 44 -4.72 13.38 -7.41
N GLY A 45 -4.34 12.54 -6.46
CA GLY A 45 -3.71 11.25 -6.73
C GLY A 45 -3.60 10.38 -5.47
N SER A 46 -3.13 9.15 -5.64
CA SER A 46 -3.04 8.16 -4.56
C SER A 46 -1.62 7.70 -4.27
N THR A 47 -0.60 8.24 -4.95
CA THR A 47 0.80 7.87 -4.74
C THR A 47 1.46 8.75 -3.68
N ALA A 48 2.68 8.41 -3.26
CA ALA A 48 3.40 9.10 -2.19
C ALA A 48 3.60 10.59 -2.49
N GLU A 49 3.81 10.97 -3.75
CA GLU A 49 3.97 12.35 -4.21
C GLU A 49 2.71 13.21 -3.99
N TYR A 50 1.56 12.56 -3.82
CA TYR A 50 0.27 13.20 -3.56
C TYR A 50 -0.12 13.10 -2.10
N CYS A 51 0.20 11.98 -1.47
CA CYS A 51 -0.34 11.60 -0.17
C CYS A 51 0.64 11.78 1.00
N SER A 52 1.95 11.76 0.77
CA SER A 52 2.92 11.82 1.85
C SER A 52 2.96 13.21 2.49
N PRO A 53 2.94 13.31 3.83
CA PRO A 53 3.20 14.57 4.53
C PRO A 53 4.58 15.13 4.20
N SER A 54 5.58 14.27 3.93
CA SER A 54 6.93 14.72 3.54
C SER A 54 6.94 15.45 2.20
N GLU A 55 5.95 15.16 1.34
CA GLU A 55 5.74 15.81 0.04
C GLU A 55 4.74 16.98 0.13
N ASN A 56 4.54 17.51 1.34
CA ASN A 56 3.62 18.61 1.67
C ASN A 56 2.21 18.40 1.12
N CYS A 57 1.70 17.17 1.23
CA CYS A 57 0.30 16.89 0.96
C CYS A 57 -0.62 17.89 1.69
N GLN A 58 -1.64 18.36 0.99
CA GLN A 58 -2.55 19.41 1.45
C GLN A 58 -3.82 18.86 2.11
N SER A 59 -4.37 17.74 1.63
CA SER A 59 -5.58 17.11 2.18
C SER A 59 -5.64 15.62 1.86
N ASN A 60 -6.35 14.85 2.69
CA ASN A 60 -6.41 13.38 2.66
C ASN A 60 -5.02 12.72 2.73
N CYS A 61 -4.08 13.35 3.43
CA CYS A 61 -2.70 12.90 3.51
C CYS A 61 -2.56 11.65 4.37
N TRP A 62 -1.54 10.84 4.09
CA TRP A 62 -1.17 9.72 4.95
C TRP A 62 -0.63 10.25 6.28
N GLY A 63 -1.34 10.02 7.39
CA GLY A 63 -0.81 10.31 8.74
C GLY A 63 -0.80 11.79 9.18
N GLY A 64 -1.46 12.72 8.50
CA GLY A 64 -1.50 14.15 8.89
C GLY A 64 -2.82 14.57 9.56
N GLY A 65 -2.79 14.82 10.87
CA GLY A 65 -3.95 15.03 11.73
C GLY A 65 -4.75 16.34 11.57
N GLY A 66 -6.07 16.20 11.72
CA GLY A 66 -7.06 17.27 11.83
C GLY A 66 -8.43 16.72 12.21
N GLY A 67 -8.55 16.14 13.42
CA GLY A 67 -9.82 15.95 14.14
C GLY A 67 -10.87 15.01 13.52
N GLY A 68 -10.75 13.71 13.78
CA GLY A 68 -11.80 12.71 13.55
C GLY A 68 -11.22 11.43 12.95
N GLY A 69 -11.19 10.35 13.73
CA GLY A 69 -10.46 9.11 13.44
C GLY A 69 -10.54 8.63 11.98
N GLY A 70 -9.42 8.69 11.28
CA GLY A 70 -9.23 8.11 9.95
C GLY A 70 -7.86 7.45 9.91
N GLY A 71 -7.82 6.12 9.97
CA GLY A 71 -6.61 5.34 9.72
C GLY A 71 -6.11 5.58 8.30
N GLU A 72 -4.97 5.01 7.93
CA GLU A 72 -4.33 5.13 6.60
C GLU A 72 -5.14 4.46 5.47
N GLY A 73 -6.45 4.40 5.64
CA GLY A 73 -7.41 3.77 4.76
C GLY A 73 -7.29 2.26 4.78
N GLY A 74 -8.25 1.66 4.10
CA GLY A 74 -8.24 0.27 3.72
C GLY A 74 -8.88 0.17 2.35
N ALA A 75 -8.72 -0.95 1.68
CA ALA A 75 -9.46 -1.23 0.47
C ALA A 75 -10.21 -2.54 0.59
N ASN A 76 -11.34 -2.61 -0.11
CA ASN A 76 -12.20 -3.78 -0.18
C ASN A 76 -12.03 -4.50 -1.52
N ASN A 77 -12.34 -5.79 -1.55
CA ASN A 77 -12.33 -6.61 -2.77
C ASN A 77 -10.98 -6.64 -3.50
N VAL A 78 -9.90 -6.69 -2.74
CA VAL A 78 -8.52 -6.67 -3.23
C VAL A 78 -8.05 -8.11 -3.48
N ARG A 79 -7.32 -8.32 -4.57
CA ARG A 79 -6.69 -9.63 -4.85
C ARG A 79 -5.50 -9.85 -3.90
N ALA A 80 -5.45 -11.01 -3.26
CA ALA A 80 -4.28 -11.46 -2.52
C ALA A 80 -3.78 -12.78 -3.09
N THR A 81 -2.56 -12.79 -3.63
CA THR A 81 -1.86 -14.04 -4.01
C THR A 81 -1.01 -14.54 -2.85
N TYR A 82 -0.19 -15.56 -3.09
CA TYR A 82 0.77 -16.04 -2.13
C TYR A 82 2.17 -16.15 -2.73
N HIS A 83 3.16 -15.94 -1.86
CA HIS A 83 4.57 -16.10 -2.10
C HIS A 83 5.17 -17.04 -1.03
N TYR A 84 6.24 -17.76 -1.38
CA TYR A 84 6.92 -18.66 -0.45
C TYR A 84 8.06 -17.94 0.27
N TYR A 85 7.73 -16.97 1.13
CA TYR A 85 8.74 -16.32 1.98
C TYR A 85 9.22 -17.27 3.08
N GLN A 86 8.31 -18.06 3.66
CA GLN A 86 8.58 -19.04 4.71
C GLN A 86 9.45 -18.47 5.85
N PRO A 87 9.07 -17.33 6.44
CA PRO A 87 9.94 -16.56 7.32
C PRO A 87 10.44 -17.38 8.53
N GLU A 88 9.64 -18.33 9.03
CA GLU A 88 10.03 -19.22 10.12
C GLU A 88 11.27 -20.06 9.80
N LEU A 89 11.42 -20.50 8.54
CA LEU A 89 12.60 -21.28 8.10
C LEU A 89 13.85 -20.43 7.98
N HIS A 90 13.69 -19.13 7.79
CA HIS A 90 14.77 -18.16 7.60
C HIS A 90 15.04 -17.31 8.85
N GLY A 91 14.53 -17.71 10.02
CA GLY A 91 14.73 -16.96 11.26
C GLY A 91 14.18 -15.54 11.20
N TRP A 92 13.13 -15.34 10.39
CA TRP A 92 12.50 -14.06 10.10
C TRP A 92 13.48 -13.02 9.53
N ASP A 93 14.56 -13.45 8.86
CA ASP A 93 15.54 -12.56 8.25
C ASP A 93 15.06 -12.03 6.89
N LEU A 94 14.83 -10.72 6.79
CA LEU A 94 14.38 -10.07 5.55
C LEU A 94 15.44 -10.17 4.44
N ASN A 95 16.73 -10.23 4.77
CA ASN A 95 17.79 -10.36 3.77
C ASN A 95 17.77 -11.74 3.12
N ALA A 96 17.47 -12.80 3.90
CA ALA A 96 17.48 -14.18 3.43
C ALA A 96 16.45 -14.43 2.32
N VAL A 97 15.36 -13.65 2.32
CA VAL A 97 14.29 -13.74 1.31
C VAL A 97 14.35 -12.62 0.27
N SER A 98 15.41 -11.78 0.29
CA SER A 98 15.57 -10.62 -0.60
C SER A 98 14.36 -9.67 -0.60
N ALA A 99 13.70 -9.51 0.54
CA ALA A 99 12.53 -8.66 0.64
C ALA A 99 12.92 -7.20 0.39
N TYR A 100 12.11 -6.44 -0.35
CA TYR A 100 12.39 -5.04 -0.69
C TYR A 100 12.69 -4.16 0.53
N CYS A 101 11.97 -4.36 1.64
CA CYS A 101 12.15 -3.58 2.85
C CYS A 101 13.41 -3.93 3.66
N SER A 102 14.17 -4.97 3.28
CA SER A 102 15.41 -5.38 3.96
C SER A 102 16.40 -4.23 4.14
N THR A 103 16.49 -3.32 3.17
CA THR A 103 17.33 -2.12 3.20
C THR A 103 17.14 -1.28 4.48
N TRP A 104 15.92 -1.22 5.02
CA TRP A 104 15.58 -0.36 6.17
C TRP A 104 15.17 -1.15 7.42
N ASP A 105 14.60 -2.34 7.23
CA ASP A 105 13.93 -3.06 8.32
C ASP A 105 14.67 -4.34 8.76
N ALA A 106 15.69 -4.81 8.01
CA ALA A 106 16.40 -6.04 8.38
C ALA A 106 17.13 -5.95 9.73
N GLY A 107 17.59 -4.76 10.12
CA GLY A 107 18.26 -4.52 11.40
C GLY A 107 17.33 -4.50 12.62
N LYS A 108 16.01 -4.60 12.44
CA LYS A 108 15.06 -4.61 13.55
C LYS A 108 15.14 -5.92 14.34
N SER A 109 14.71 -5.86 15.60
CA SER A 109 14.78 -7.01 16.52
C SER A 109 14.03 -8.22 15.98
N TYR A 110 14.44 -9.42 16.40
CA TYR A 110 13.72 -10.63 16.06
C TYR A 110 12.25 -10.56 16.49
N ALA A 111 11.97 -10.03 17.69
CA ALA A 111 10.61 -9.84 18.19
C ALA A 111 9.76 -8.95 17.27
N TRP A 112 10.35 -7.89 16.69
CA TRP A 112 9.65 -7.04 15.73
C TRP A 112 9.36 -7.78 14.41
N ARG A 113 10.39 -8.45 13.87
CA ARG A 113 10.34 -9.16 12.57
C ARG A 113 9.38 -10.35 12.60
N SER A 114 9.29 -11.03 13.74
CA SER A 114 8.48 -12.25 13.95
C SER A 114 7.09 -12.03 14.56
N LYS A 115 6.73 -10.78 14.88
CA LYS A 115 5.45 -10.47 15.54
C LYS A 115 4.22 -10.86 14.71
N TYR A 116 4.29 -10.67 13.41
CA TYR A 116 3.19 -10.92 12.46
C TYR A 116 3.72 -11.62 11.23
N GLY A 117 2.87 -12.38 10.54
CA GLY A 117 3.20 -12.96 9.24
C GLY A 117 3.48 -11.89 8.18
N TRP A 118 4.19 -12.26 7.12
CA TRP A 118 4.69 -11.32 6.12
C TRP A 118 3.77 -11.19 4.89
N THR A 119 3.84 -10.04 4.24
CA THR A 119 3.24 -9.79 2.93
C THR A 119 4.06 -8.80 2.11
N ALA A 120 4.02 -8.93 0.78
CA ALA A 120 4.25 -7.81 -0.11
C ALA A 120 2.99 -6.94 -0.22
N PHE A 121 3.15 -5.65 -0.48
CA PHE A 121 2.04 -4.73 -0.67
C PHE A 121 2.19 -3.82 -1.89
N CYS A 122 1.11 -3.71 -2.66
CA CYS A 122 0.95 -2.82 -3.79
C CYS A 122 -0.53 -2.53 -4.03
N GLY A 123 -1.28 -2.42 -2.92
CA GLY A 123 -2.71 -2.23 -2.93
C GLY A 123 -3.13 -0.85 -3.45
N PRO A 124 -4.41 -0.68 -3.80
CA PRO A 124 -4.90 0.55 -4.42
C PRO A 124 -5.03 1.75 -3.47
N VAL A 125 -4.95 1.53 -2.14
CA VAL A 125 -5.15 2.55 -1.11
C VAL A 125 -4.06 2.42 -0.05
N GLY A 126 -3.44 3.55 0.29
CA GLY A 126 -2.38 3.61 1.30
C GLY A 126 -0.97 3.60 0.68
N PRO A 127 0.06 3.76 1.53
CA PRO A 127 1.44 3.86 1.09
C PRO A 127 1.92 2.59 0.39
N THR A 128 2.77 2.76 -0.62
CA THR A 128 3.42 1.67 -1.35
C THR A 128 4.94 1.88 -1.40
N GLY A 129 5.69 0.85 -1.78
CA GLY A 129 7.15 0.92 -1.80
C GLY A 129 7.71 1.22 -0.41
N ARG A 130 8.72 2.10 -0.35
CA ARG A 130 9.45 2.41 0.90
C ARG A 130 8.54 2.86 2.03
N ASP A 131 7.53 3.68 1.75
CA ASP A 131 6.67 4.26 2.80
C ASP A 131 5.71 3.24 3.42
N SER A 132 5.58 2.07 2.81
CA SER A 132 4.78 0.95 3.32
C SER A 132 5.57 0.00 4.22
N CYS A 133 6.91 0.05 4.15
CA CYS A 133 7.78 -0.88 4.85
C CYS A 133 7.56 -0.86 6.36
N GLY A 134 7.33 -2.05 6.92
CA GLY A 134 7.15 -2.25 8.34
C GLY A 134 5.76 -1.93 8.87
N LYS A 135 4.85 -1.39 8.05
CA LYS A 135 3.46 -1.14 8.45
C LYS A 135 2.66 -2.43 8.55
N CYS A 136 1.55 -2.39 9.28
CA CYS A 136 0.71 -3.55 9.51
C CYS A 136 -0.66 -3.41 8.87
N LEU A 137 -1.16 -4.52 8.33
CA LEU A 137 -2.48 -4.62 7.74
C LEU A 137 -3.29 -5.64 8.52
N ARG A 138 -4.53 -5.30 8.88
CA ARG A 138 -5.56 -6.28 9.23
C ARG A 138 -6.18 -6.75 7.92
N VAL A 139 -5.98 -8.01 7.56
CA VAL A 139 -6.47 -8.62 6.32
C VAL A 139 -7.64 -9.55 6.65
N THR A 140 -8.72 -9.43 5.88
CA THR A 140 -9.96 -10.21 6.04
C THR A 140 -10.29 -10.92 4.74
N ASN A 141 -10.39 -12.25 4.75
CA ASN A 141 -10.93 -13.02 3.63
C ASN A 141 -12.42 -12.71 3.45
N THR A 142 -12.82 -12.20 2.29
CA THR A 142 -14.22 -11.82 2.04
C THR A 142 -15.16 -13.02 1.90
N GLY A 143 -14.65 -14.19 1.53
CA GLY A 143 -15.44 -15.41 1.36
C GLY A 143 -15.78 -16.08 2.68
N THR A 144 -14.83 -16.12 3.62
CA THR A 144 -14.94 -16.89 4.85
C THR A 144 -15.02 -16.04 6.13
N GLY A 145 -14.67 -14.77 6.04
CA GLY A 145 -14.57 -13.88 7.20
C GLY A 145 -13.33 -14.12 8.07
N ALA A 146 -12.43 -15.06 7.70
CA ALA A 146 -11.18 -15.28 8.41
C ALA A 146 -10.31 -14.01 8.38
N GLN A 147 -9.64 -13.70 9.49
CA GLN A 147 -8.83 -12.48 9.63
C GLN A 147 -7.47 -12.76 10.23
N THR A 148 -6.47 -11.96 9.86
CA THR A 148 -5.16 -11.92 10.51
C THR A 148 -4.51 -10.56 10.33
N THR A 149 -3.60 -10.21 11.23
CA THR A 149 -2.69 -9.08 11.04
C THR A 149 -1.41 -9.57 10.36
N VAL A 150 -0.91 -8.80 9.40
CA VAL A 150 0.34 -9.04 8.68
C VAL A 150 1.22 -7.79 8.70
N ARG A 151 2.52 -7.98 8.51
CA ARG A 151 3.47 -6.90 8.31
C ARG A 151 3.91 -6.82 6.86
N ILE A 152 3.93 -5.62 6.30
CA ILE A 152 4.45 -5.34 4.96
C ILE A 152 5.98 -5.38 5.04
N VAL A 153 6.59 -6.32 4.33
CA VAL A 153 8.06 -6.47 4.26
C VAL A 153 8.58 -6.35 2.83
N ASP A 154 7.68 -6.31 1.84
CA ASP A 154 8.05 -6.33 0.44
C ASP A 154 7.07 -5.51 -0.41
N GLN A 155 7.41 -5.30 -1.67
CA GLN A 155 6.56 -4.64 -2.65
C GLN A 155 6.15 -5.61 -3.76
N CYS A 156 4.96 -5.41 -4.32
CA CYS A 156 4.47 -6.21 -5.44
C CYS A 156 4.07 -5.35 -6.64
N SER A 157 3.64 -5.99 -7.73
CA SER A 157 3.10 -5.32 -8.93
C SER A 157 1.75 -5.87 -9.39
N ASN A 158 1.08 -6.67 -8.54
CA ASN A 158 -0.20 -7.33 -8.86
C ASN A 158 -1.44 -6.50 -8.47
N GLY A 159 -1.25 -5.28 -7.94
CA GLY A 159 -2.32 -4.36 -7.54
C GLY A 159 -3.02 -4.73 -6.23
N GLY A 160 -2.39 -5.56 -5.38
CA GLY A 160 -3.00 -6.03 -4.14
C GLY A 160 -1.99 -6.45 -3.09
N LEU A 161 -2.13 -7.68 -2.60
CA LEU A 161 -1.23 -8.28 -1.61
C LEU A 161 -0.57 -9.52 -2.22
N ASP A 162 0.64 -9.81 -1.77
CA ASP A 162 1.29 -11.11 -1.98
C ASP A 162 1.69 -11.68 -0.62
N LEU A 163 0.80 -12.49 -0.04
CA LEU A 163 0.93 -12.98 1.32
C LEU A 163 2.00 -14.06 1.41
N ASP A 164 2.72 -14.19 2.52
CA ASP A 164 3.42 -15.45 2.77
C ASP A 164 2.43 -16.63 2.74
N VAL A 165 2.85 -17.77 2.19
CA VAL A 165 2.01 -18.98 2.05
C VAL A 165 1.41 -19.43 3.39
N GLY A 166 2.13 -19.29 4.50
CA GLY A 166 1.63 -19.62 5.84
C GLY A 166 0.53 -18.66 6.32
N VAL A 167 0.55 -17.40 5.86
CA VAL A 167 -0.54 -16.45 6.08
C VAL A 167 -1.72 -16.76 5.17
N PHE A 168 -1.47 -16.99 3.88
CA PHE A 168 -2.50 -17.30 2.90
C PHE A 168 -3.34 -18.51 3.33
N ASN A 169 -2.66 -19.61 3.71
CA ASN A 169 -3.32 -20.84 4.14
C ASN A 169 -4.17 -20.65 5.42
N ARG A 170 -3.78 -19.72 6.32
CA ARG A 170 -4.59 -19.39 7.51
C ARG A 170 -5.86 -18.62 7.16
N LEU A 171 -5.82 -17.81 6.11
CA LEU A 171 -6.99 -17.07 5.61
C LEU A 171 -7.88 -17.94 4.70
N ASP A 172 -7.30 -18.88 3.95
CA ASP A 172 -7.99 -19.75 3.01
C ASP A 172 -8.69 -20.95 3.69
N THR A 173 -9.59 -20.65 4.63
CA THR A 173 -10.23 -21.66 5.49
C THR A 173 -11.20 -22.61 4.79
N ASP A 174 -11.57 -22.32 3.54
CA ASP A 174 -12.41 -23.18 2.69
C ASP A 174 -11.65 -23.80 1.49
N GLY A 175 -10.35 -23.50 1.35
CA GLY A 175 -9.47 -23.99 0.29
C GLY A 175 -9.77 -23.44 -1.11
N GLN A 176 -10.74 -22.53 -1.26
CA GLN A 176 -11.13 -21.99 -2.56
C GLN A 176 -10.08 -21.01 -3.10
N GLY A 177 -9.37 -20.31 -2.22
CA GLY A 177 -8.29 -19.42 -2.57
C GLY A 177 -7.17 -20.15 -3.31
N TYR A 178 -6.72 -21.28 -2.76
CA TYR A 178 -5.68 -22.11 -3.36
C TYR A 178 -6.12 -22.66 -4.71
N GLN A 179 -7.34 -23.20 -4.82
CA GLN A 179 -7.90 -23.70 -6.09
C GLN A 179 -7.95 -22.63 -7.19
N ARG A 180 -8.19 -21.37 -6.80
CA ARG A 180 -8.23 -20.21 -7.72
C ARG A 180 -6.88 -19.50 -7.88
N GLY A 181 -5.86 -19.89 -7.12
CA GLY A 181 -4.56 -19.22 -7.04
C GLY A 181 -4.58 -17.81 -6.42
N HIS A 182 -5.67 -17.41 -5.75
CA HIS A 182 -5.76 -16.13 -5.03
C HIS A 182 -7.00 -16.06 -4.14
N LEU A 183 -6.91 -15.27 -3.07
CA LEU A 183 -8.02 -14.81 -2.25
C LEU A 183 -8.55 -13.47 -2.75
N ILE A 184 -9.79 -13.16 -2.36
CA ILE A 184 -10.32 -11.79 -2.36
C ILE A 184 -10.39 -11.36 -0.90
N VAL A 185 -9.77 -10.23 -0.58
CA VAL A 185 -9.61 -9.74 0.78
C VAL A 185 -10.02 -8.29 0.90
N ASN A 186 -10.42 -7.90 2.10
CA ASN A 186 -10.39 -6.52 2.53
C ASN A 186 -9.13 -6.33 3.40
N TYR A 187 -8.50 -5.16 3.34
CA TYR A 187 -7.44 -4.82 4.28
C TYR A 187 -7.65 -3.43 4.85
N GLU A 188 -7.12 -3.22 6.06
CA GLU A 188 -7.04 -1.92 6.71
C GLU A 188 -5.66 -1.76 7.32
N PHE A 189 -5.06 -0.59 7.17
CA PHE A 189 -3.85 -0.25 7.92
C PHE A 189 -4.18 -0.11 9.40
N VAL A 190 -3.39 -0.78 10.24
CA VAL A 190 -3.56 -0.83 11.70
C VAL A 190 -2.25 -0.55 12.40
N ASP A 191 -2.32 -0.05 13.63
CA ASP A 191 -1.14 0.06 14.49
C ASP A 191 -0.56 -1.35 14.75
N CYS A 192 0.74 -1.50 14.48
CA CYS A 192 1.47 -2.72 14.76
C CYS A 192 1.60 -3.00 16.27
N GLY A 193 1.44 -1.99 17.12
CA GLY A 193 1.62 -2.06 18.56
C GLY A 193 3.07 -2.33 18.95
N ASP A 194 4.03 -1.94 18.11
CA ASP A 194 5.46 -2.21 18.33
C ASP A 194 6.03 -1.42 19.53
N ASN A 195 5.37 -0.31 19.91
CA ASN A 195 5.77 0.55 21.01
C ASN A 195 5.26 0.09 22.39
N LEU A 196 4.35 -0.90 22.46
CA LEU A 196 3.83 -1.40 23.73
C LEU A 196 4.89 -2.14 24.57
N ASN A 197 5.96 -2.62 23.93
CA ASN A 197 7.05 -3.32 24.64
C ASN A 197 8.02 -2.38 25.37
N LEU A 198 8.03 -1.07 25.08
CA LEU A 198 8.91 -0.12 25.79
C LEU A 198 8.34 0.34 27.13
N VAL A 199 7.02 0.23 27.33
CA VAL A 199 6.37 0.69 28.58
C VAL A 199 6.44 -0.36 29.69
N LEU A 200 6.59 -1.65 29.36
CA LEU A 200 6.61 -2.73 30.35
C LEU A 200 8.01 -3.05 30.90
N ASP A 201 9.08 -2.50 30.30
CA ASP A 201 10.47 -2.76 30.68
C ASP A 201 11.13 -1.58 31.44
N SER A 202 10.36 -0.59 31.90
CA SER A 202 10.88 0.46 32.79
C SER A 202 10.66 0.07 34.26
N PRO A 203 11.69 -0.39 35.00
CA PRO A 203 11.58 -0.50 36.46
C PRO A 203 11.52 0.91 37.06
N GLU A 204 10.61 1.11 38.02
CA GLU A 204 10.61 2.27 38.92
C GLU A 204 11.92 2.40 39.71
#